data_AF-A0A6A5C3B9-F1
#
_entry.id   AF-A0A6A5C3B9-F1
#
_cell.length_a   1.000
_cell.length_b   1.000
_cell.length_c   1.000
_cell.angle_alpha   90.00
_cell.angle_beta   90.00
_cell.angle_gamma   90.00
#
_symmetry.space_group_name_H-M   'P 1'
#
loop_
_entity.id
_entity.type
_entity.pdbx_description
1 polymer ?
#
loop_
_entity_poly.entity_id
_entity_poly.type
_entity_poly.pdbx_seq_one_letter_code
_entity_poly.pdbx_strand_id
1 'polypeptide(L)'
;MIQALQKQHSPSSLYKNVPNTSPENYSNRISSSLDQPSSDSLSIINPNNNNSTTTSSNNTQSCHPFLYQLGSFSRDNTTTAVARGSCPEAWSVFPISLFLLLFYILLFVVSLMGLFYKRKSGHVRARNPVFMILNMIACLICVLIICLRFVVGRNDYPCGIYLLTWFVLPSLICLPTIFKCLRLFMMYRLNLHKTKMMEMMKKSSATTTTQLEGKHDGAEEDHPVVEDSVSQINHNKQEHDPSTNPVMNQPTTQVSEEQIRASFEKKMKICSFVASYKLIVPTFFVVAVFNVMIFLILGGYEYSEMESNNKPIFSNGQGGLFVFNIGCRSSWSTAYVLISNVVLYLILEISALILLFFVERDTWFIKREVLIMVVIQIASSVTFFVCFSIPIVTSLVDYIVPYGLIWIVENCLETLINVTFPVIYAFIWDQRKTKIKQDLANHTCLTYFLSKKKTFNMFLDFCRRSFCVENILCYDMIQMYKKSSTIKNRKKLALDICETFLKPGAPLQLNWSNITKKYQEISSIVKAGVILEYSLFDEVLFVCLTNMTDAFERMKAHHVQVRNYLSEWMTAYDRSQHEFHV
;
A
#
# COMPACT_ATOMS: atom_id res chain seq x y z
N MET A 1 -4.26 17.68 32.61
CA MET A 1 -4.73 16.51 31.81
C MET A 1 -4.35 15.16 32.44
N ILE A 2 -3.34 15.07 33.31
CA ILE A 2 -3.04 13.88 34.14
C ILE A 2 -3.83 13.85 35.49
N GLN A 3 -4.62 14.88 35.81
CA GLN A 3 -5.48 14.93 37.01
C GLN A 3 -6.97 14.59 36.75
N ALA A 4 -7.35 14.12 35.56
CA ALA A 4 -8.75 13.84 35.21
C ALA A 4 -9.14 12.35 35.21
N LEU A 5 -8.28 11.45 35.73
CA LEU A 5 -8.53 9.99 35.74
C LEU A 5 -8.58 9.37 37.15
N GLN A 6 -8.89 10.16 38.18
CA GLN A 6 -8.83 9.70 39.58
C GLN A 6 -10.16 9.76 40.34
N LYS A 7 -11.30 9.61 39.63
CA LYS A 7 -12.60 9.56 40.31
C LYS A 7 -13.58 8.65 39.60
N GLN A 8 -13.52 7.36 39.92
CA GLN A 8 -14.65 6.47 40.15
C GLN A 8 -14.14 5.04 40.31
N HIS A 9 -14.19 4.51 41.53
CA HIS A 9 -14.75 3.19 41.85
C HIS A 9 -14.53 2.91 43.35
N SER A 10 -15.62 2.97 44.12
CA SER A 10 -15.72 2.29 45.40
C SER A 10 -16.53 1.00 45.21
N PRO A 11 -16.27 -0.05 46.02
CA PRO A 11 -16.75 -1.40 45.78
C PRO A 11 -18.09 -1.66 46.45
N SER A 12 -18.97 -2.41 45.79
CA SER A 12 -20.13 -3.05 46.42
C SER A 12 -19.96 -4.56 46.41
N SER A 13 -19.89 -5.06 47.64
CA SER A 13 -20.01 -6.45 48.07
C SER A 13 -21.28 -7.13 47.54
N LEU A 14 -21.14 -8.38 47.06
CA LEU A 14 -22.20 -9.37 47.21
C LEU A 14 -21.62 -10.78 47.15
N TYR A 15 -21.40 -11.33 48.35
CA TYR A 15 -21.23 -12.77 48.58
C TYR A 15 -22.56 -13.48 48.28
N LYS A 16 -22.53 -14.48 47.40
CA LYS A 16 -23.49 -15.58 47.40
C LYS A 16 -22.73 -16.90 47.32
N ASN A 17 -22.82 -17.64 48.43
CA ASN A 17 -22.52 -19.06 48.59
C ASN A 17 -23.40 -19.93 47.68
N VAL A 18 -23.03 -21.22 47.54
CA VAL A 18 -23.81 -22.45 47.17
C VAL A 18 -23.08 -23.25 46.04
N PRO A 19 -23.05 -24.61 46.07
CA PRO A 19 -22.16 -25.42 46.89
C PRO A 19 -21.33 -26.42 46.05
N ASN A 20 -20.44 -27.16 46.73
CA ASN A 20 -19.84 -28.40 46.23
C ASN A 20 -20.91 -29.44 45.89
N THR A 21 -20.87 -29.97 44.67
CA THR A 21 -21.39 -31.29 44.33
C THR A 21 -20.43 -32.03 43.41
N SER A 22 -19.83 -33.08 43.96
CA SER A 22 -19.29 -34.22 43.22
C SER A 22 -20.40 -34.98 42.49
N PRO A 23 -20.05 -35.71 41.42
CA PRO A 23 -20.58 -37.06 41.24
C PRO A 23 -19.40 -38.02 40.97
N GLU A 24 -19.19 -39.03 41.80
CA GLU A 24 -19.84 -40.35 41.74
C GLU A 24 -19.79 -41.01 40.37
N ASN A 25 -18.87 -41.98 40.26
CA ASN A 25 -19.09 -43.35 39.83
C ASN A 25 -20.38 -43.64 39.04
N TYR A 26 -20.21 -44.04 37.78
CA TYR A 26 -21.13 -44.96 37.12
C TYR A 26 -20.38 -46.09 36.39
N SER A 27 -20.46 -47.25 37.03
CA SER A 27 -20.64 -48.61 36.48
C SER A 27 -20.46 -48.86 34.98
N ASN A 28 -19.51 -49.75 34.68
CA ASN A 28 -19.71 -51.12 34.19
C ASN A 28 -20.89 -51.45 33.24
N ARG A 29 -20.56 -52.41 32.33
CA ARG A 29 -21.42 -53.37 31.59
C ARG A 29 -22.01 -52.79 30.27
N ILE A 30 -21.89 -53.39 29.08
CA ILE A 30 -21.86 -54.80 28.63
C ILE A 30 -21.15 -54.92 27.26
N SER A 31 -20.45 -56.06 27.13
CA SER A 31 -19.90 -56.81 25.97
C SER A 31 -20.49 -56.63 24.56
N SER A 32 -19.66 -56.82 23.53
CA SER A 32 -19.68 -58.05 22.70
C SER A 32 -18.62 -58.04 21.59
N SER A 33 -17.89 -59.17 21.50
CA SER A 33 -17.34 -59.84 20.31
C SER A 33 -16.63 -59.02 19.23
N LEU A 34 -15.31 -59.20 19.11
CA LEU A 34 -14.75 -59.65 17.83
C LEU A 34 -13.39 -60.35 18.03
N ASP A 35 -13.39 -61.58 17.55
CA ASP A 35 -12.36 -62.59 17.33
C ASP A 35 -10.89 -62.14 17.28
N GLN A 36 -10.11 -62.75 18.18
CA GLN A 36 -8.70 -63.06 17.96
C GLN A 36 -8.57 -64.21 16.95
N PRO A 37 -7.51 -64.17 16.13
CA PRO A 37 -6.70 -65.35 15.93
C PRO A 37 -5.29 -65.09 16.45
N SER A 38 -4.95 -65.79 17.52
CA SER A 38 -3.58 -66.10 17.91
C SER A 38 -2.98 -67.09 16.93
N SER A 39 -1.85 -66.75 16.32
CA SER A 39 -0.79 -67.71 15.96
C SER A 39 0.49 -66.94 15.58
N ASP A 40 1.50 -67.13 16.42
CA ASP A 40 2.83 -67.58 16.03
C ASP A 40 3.61 -66.76 15.00
N SER A 41 4.54 -65.94 15.49
CA SER A 41 5.98 -66.16 15.25
C SER A 41 6.81 -65.07 15.94
N LEU A 42 7.08 -65.31 17.23
CA LEU A 42 8.18 -64.67 17.94
C LEU A 42 9.48 -65.21 17.34
N SER A 43 10.04 -64.52 16.36
CA SER A 43 11.38 -64.82 15.85
C SER A 43 12.40 -64.35 16.89
N ILE A 44 12.82 -65.31 17.72
CA ILE A 44 14.01 -65.22 18.54
C ILE A 44 15.19 -64.96 17.61
N ILE A 45 15.75 -63.76 17.72
CA ILE A 45 16.99 -63.38 17.05
C ILE A 45 18.10 -64.27 17.61
N ASN A 46 18.62 -65.11 16.74
CA ASN A 46 19.73 -66.02 16.97
C ASN A 46 21.05 -65.20 16.92
N PRO A 47 21.82 -65.04 18.01
CA PRO A 47 23.09 -64.33 17.98
C PRO A 47 24.19 -65.33 17.64
N ASN A 48 24.29 -65.75 16.38
CA ASN A 48 25.48 -66.39 15.84
C ASN A 48 25.31 -66.58 14.34
N ASN A 49 25.68 -65.57 13.55
CA ASN A 49 26.27 -65.88 12.26
C ASN A 49 27.29 -64.84 11.83
N ASN A 50 28.42 -65.37 11.40
CA ASN A 50 29.68 -64.70 11.15
C ASN A 50 29.67 -63.88 9.85
N ASN A 51 30.38 -62.76 9.90
CA ASN A 51 31.17 -62.16 8.82
C ASN A 51 30.52 -62.05 7.43
N SER A 52 29.60 -61.09 7.31
CA SER A 52 29.54 -60.24 6.12
C SER A 52 29.43 -58.79 6.58
N THR A 53 30.58 -58.12 6.67
CA THR A 53 30.73 -56.66 6.78
C THR A 53 30.25 -56.00 5.49
N THR A 54 28.98 -56.19 5.14
CA THR A 54 28.27 -55.15 4.41
C THR A 54 28.08 -54.03 5.41
N THR A 55 29.01 -53.07 5.39
CA THR A 55 28.78 -51.69 5.81
C THR A 55 27.61 -51.17 4.97
N SER A 56 26.39 -51.59 5.33
CA SER A 56 25.22 -50.80 5.08
C SER A 56 25.51 -49.50 5.82
N SER A 57 26.04 -48.53 5.07
CA SER A 57 25.99 -47.12 5.41
C SER A 57 24.51 -46.79 5.49
N ASN A 58 23.90 -47.22 6.59
CA ASN A 58 22.55 -46.89 6.97
C ASN A 58 22.59 -45.37 7.01
N ASN A 59 21.91 -44.77 6.05
CA ASN A 59 21.67 -43.33 5.93
C ASN A 59 20.81 -42.85 7.11
N THR A 60 21.20 -43.17 8.35
CA THR A 60 20.62 -42.71 9.62
C THR A 60 21.04 -41.27 9.92
N GLN A 61 21.18 -40.46 8.86
CA GLN A 61 21.51 -39.04 8.95
C GLN A 61 20.24 -38.17 9.05
N SER A 62 19.14 -38.72 9.60
CA SER A 62 17.86 -37.98 9.62
C SER A 62 17.81 -36.96 10.76
N CYS A 63 18.38 -37.26 11.92
CA CYS A 63 18.26 -36.43 13.13
C CYS A 63 19.58 -36.36 13.90
N HIS A 64 19.86 -35.22 14.53
CA HIS A 64 21.03 -35.08 15.38
C HIS A 64 20.86 -35.93 16.67
N PRO A 65 21.85 -36.74 17.11
CA PRO A 65 21.73 -37.65 18.25
C PRO A 65 21.27 -36.98 19.55
N PHE A 66 21.66 -35.72 19.76
CA PHE A 66 21.27 -34.90 20.91
C PHE A 66 19.74 -34.80 21.08
N LEU A 67 18.97 -34.79 20.00
CA LEU A 67 17.51 -34.69 20.07
C LEU A 67 16.90 -35.90 20.81
N TYR A 68 17.49 -37.09 20.68
CA TYR A 68 17.04 -38.29 21.41
C TYR A 68 17.46 -38.30 22.89
N GLN A 69 18.43 -37.45 23.25
CA GLN A 69 18.94 -37.31 24.62
C GLN A 69 18.23 -36.20 25.42
N LEU A 70 17.24 -35.52 24.83
CA LEU A 70 16.50 -34.42 25.48
C LEU A 70 15.72 -34.85 26.74
N GLY A 71 15.45 -36.15 26.91
CA GLY A 71 14.74 -36.68 28.07
C GLY A 71 13.35 -36.03 28.21
N SER A 72 13.05 -35.47 29.39
CA SER A 72 11.79 -34.76 29.68
C SER A 72 11.62 -33.46 28.90
N PHE A 73 12.69 -32.94 28.27
CA PHE A 73 12.60 -31.76 27.42
C PHE A 73 12.10 -32.07 26.01
N SER A 74 12.02 -33.36 25.63
CA SER A 74 11.33 -33.81 24.42
C SER A 74 9.82 -33.72 24.61
N ARG A 75 9.13 -33.12 23.64
CA ARG A 75 7.68 -33.09 23.57
C ARG A 75 7.10 -34.41 23.06
N ASP A 76 7.81 -35.04 22.14
CA ASP A 76 7.41 -36.32 21.56
C ASP A 76 7.98 -37.48 22.39
N ASN A 77 7.22 -38.58 22.48
CA ASN A 77 7.76 -39.83 23.00
C ASN A 77 8.85 -40.34 22.05
N THR A 78 10.05 -40.61 22.56
CA THR A 78 11.22 -40.98 21.75
C THR A 78 10.96 -42.24 20.91
N THR A 79 10.20 -43.20 21.44
CA THR A 79 9.85 -44.43 20.73
C THR A 79 8.92 -44.18 19.55
N THR A 80 7.93 -43.30 19.68
CA THR A 80 6.98 -42.99 18.59
C THR A 80 7.63 -42.12 17.52
N ALA A 81 8.51 -41.19 17.91
CA ALA A 81 9.27 -40.37 16.95
C ALA A 81 10.16 -41.23 16.05
N VAL A 82 10.89 -42.19 16.64
CA VAL A 82 11.72 -43.15 15.89
C VAL A 82 10.87 -44.03 14.98
N ALA A 83 9.72 -44.51 15.47
CA ALA A 83 8.81 -45.35 14.67
C ALA A 83 8.27 -44.63 13.42
N ARG A 84 8.09 -43.30 13.48
CA ARG A 84 7.63 -42.47 12.35
C ARG A 84 8.78 -41.94 11.48
N GLY A 85 10.04 -42.23 11.82
CA GLY A 85 11.20 -41.68 11.11
C GLY A 85 11.39 -40.17 11.29
N SER A 86 10.81 -39.59 12.35
CA SER A 86 10.86 -38.16 12.66
C SER A 86 11.81 -37.85 13.81
N CYS A 87 12.30 -36.61 13.87
CA CYS A 87 13.08 -36.15 15.02
C CYS A 87 12.14 -35.67 16.13
N PRO A 88 12.43 -35.97 17.41
CA PRO A 88 11.65 -35.45 18.53
C PRO A 88 11.79 -33.93 18.63
N GLU A 89 10.68 -33.24 18.84
CA GLU A 89 10.65 -31.79 19.04
C GLU A 89 10.90 -31.41 20.49
N ALA A 90 11.60 -30.28 20.73
CA ALA A 90 11.76 -29.75 22.06
C ALA A 90 10.50 -29.02 22.55
N TRP A 91 10.24 -29.07 23.87
CA TRP A 91 9.16 -28.32 24.50
C TRP A 91 9.26 -26.81 24.31
N SER A 92 10.43 -26.25 23.98
CA SER A 92 10.62 -24.81 23.69
C SER A 92 9.88 -24.33 22.43
N VAL A 93 9.67 -25.19 21.45
CA VAL A 93 9.03 -24.82 20.17
C VAL A 93 7.60 -24.33 20.38
N PHE A 94 6.84 -25.03 21.24
CA PHE A 94 5.44 -24.73 21.53
C PHE A 94 5.22 -23.34 22.16
N PRO A 95 5.81 -22.98 23.32
CA PRO A 95 5.57 -21.70 23.97
C PRO A 95 6.08 -20.52 23.13
N ILE A 96 7.20 -20.66 22.41
CA ILE A 96 7.71 -19.61 21.52
C ILE A 96 6.72 -19.32 20.40
N SER A 97 6.24 -20.38 19.73
CA SER A 97 5.31 -20.24 18.61
C SER A 97 3.93 -19.74 19.07
N LEU A 98 3.46 -20.21 20.22
CA LEU A 98 2.22 -19.74 20.84
C LEU A 98 2.31 -18.27 21.23
N PHE A 99 3.41 -17.85 21.86
CA PHE A 99 3.64 -16.45 22.21
C PHE A 99 3.63 -15.54 20.97
N LEU A 100 4.35 -15.93 19.92
CA LEU A 100 4.39 -15.15 18.67
C LEU A 100 3.02 -15.09 17.99
N LEU A 101 2.24 -16.18 18.01
CA LEU A 101 0.88 -16.19 17.51
C LEU A 101 -0.03 -15.23 18.29
N LEU A 102 -0.01 -15.30 19.62
CA LEU A 102 -0.82 -14.41 20.47
C LEU A 102 -0.41 -12.94 20.31
N PHE A 103 0.90 -12.66 20.24
CA PHE A 103 1.42 -11.33 19.95
C PHE A 103 0.93 -10.82 18.60
N TYR A 104 1.00 -11.63 17.55
CA TYR A 104 0.53 -11.24 16.23
C TYR A 104 -0.99 -11.02 16.19
N ILE A 105 -1.79 -11.86 16.85
CA ILE A 105 -3.25 -11.67 16.96
C ILE A 105 -3.56 -10.33 17.64
N LEU A 106 -2.86 -9.99 18.73
CA LEU A 106 -3.02 -8.70 19.39
C LEU A 106 -2.66 -7.54 18.45
N LEU A 107 -1.53 -7.63 17.75
CA LEU A 107 -1.09 -6.65 16.75
C LEU A 107 -2.15 -6.47 15.64
N PHE A 108 -2.71 -7.57 15.14
CA PHE A 108 -3.76 -7.57 14.13
C PHE A 108 -5.02 -6.86 14.64
N VAL A 109 -5.52 -7.20 15.83
CA VAL A 109 -6.72 -6.59 16.41
C VAL A 109 -6.53 -5.08 16.63
N VAL A 110 -5.42 -4.68 17.24
CA VAL A 110 -5.11 -3.26 17.50
C VAL A 110 -4.99 -2.47 16.19
N SER A 111 -4.30 -3.03 15.20
CA SER A 111 -4.12 -2.40 13.88
C SER A 111 -5.45 -2.27 13.14
N LEU A 112 -6.31 -3.30 13.23
CA LEU A 112 -7.63 -3.30 12.58
C LEU A 112 -8.56 -2.26 13.21
N MET A 113 -8.61 -2.21 14.55
CA MET A 113 -9.38 -1.18 15.28
C MET A 113 -8.90 0.23 14.92
N GLY A 114 -7.59 0.44 14.94
CA GLY A 114 -7.00 1.72 14.57
C GLY A 114 -7.27 2.11 13.12
N LEU A 115 -7.22 1.15 12.19
CA LEU A 115 -7.55 1.34 10.78
C LEU A 115 -9.01 1.73 10.59
N PHE A 116 -9.96 1.06 11.24
CA PHE A 116 -11.39 1.41 11.17
C PHE A 116 -11.65 2.79 11.75
N TYR A 117 -11.05 3.12 12.89
CA TYR A 117 -11.19 4.42 13.52
C TYR A 117 -10.61 5.56 12.66
N LYS A 118 -9.45 5.33 12.02
CA LYS A 118 -8.75 6.34 11.18
C LYS A 118 -8.96 6.20 9.68
N ARG A 119 -9.97 5.44 9.21
CA ARG A 119 -10.22 5.19 7.78
C ARG A 119 -10.41 6.44 6.93
N LYS A 120 -10.86 7.55 7.52
CA LYS A 120 -11.08 8.84 6.84
C LYS A 120 -9.83 9.74 6.81
N SER A 121 -8.77 9.39 7.53
CA SER A 121 -7.54 10.19 7.56
C SER A 121 -6.80 10.16 6.22
N GLY A 122 -6.07 11.23 5.90
CA GLY A 122 -5.27 11.30 4.67
C GLY A 122 -4.19 10.21 4.59
N HIS A 123 -3.52 9.93 5.71
CA HIS A 123 -2.49 8.88 5.81
C HIS A 123 -3.04 7.49 5.44
N VAL A 124 -4.22 7.12 5.97
CA VAL A 124 -4.86 5.83 5.67
C VAL A 124 -5.46 5.82 4.26
N ARG A 125 -6.15 6.90 3.85
CA ARG A 125 -6.81 7.00 2.54
C ARG A 125 -5.80 6.90 1.38
N ALA A 126 -4.61 7.48 1.53
CA ALA A 126 -3.55 7.40 0.51
C ALA A 126 -3.13 5.95 0.22
N ARG A 127 -3.02 5.12 1.27
CA ARG A 127 -2.62 3.70 1.21
C ARG A 127 -3.74 2.75 0.81
N ASN A 128 -4.98 3.24 0.75
CA ASN A 128 -6.21 2.47 0.52
C ASN A 128 -6.51 1.47 1.66
N PRO A 129 -7.54 1.73 2.49
CA PRO A 129 -7.85 0.85 3.61
C PRO A 129 -8.18 -0.58 3.19
N VAL A 130 -8.77 -0.79 2.00
CA VAL A 130 -9.08 -2.14 1.49
C VAL A 130 -7.79 -2.93 1.28
N PHE A 131 -6.76 -2.28 0.74
CA PHE A 131 -5.47 -2.89 0.48
C PHE A 131 -4.74 -3.23 1.79
N MET A 132 -4.80 -2.32 2.78
CA MET A 132 -4.26 -2.55 4.11
C MET A 132 -4.94 -3.75 4.81
N ILE A 133 -6.27 -3.88 4.69
CA ILE A 133 -7.03 -5.02 5.24
C ILE A 133 -6.61 -6.33 4.57
N LEU A 134 -6.54 -6.35 3.23
CA LEU A 134 -6.11 -7.55 2.51
C LEU A 134 -4.70 -7.98 2.91
N ASN A 135 -3.78 -7.02 3.11
CA ASN A 135 -2.44 -7.31 3.59
C ASN A 135 -2.45 -7.98 4.97
N MET A 136 -3.22 -7.41 5.91
CA MET A 136 -3.33 -7.97 7.26
C MET A 136 -3.92 -9.38 7.26
N ILE A 137 -4.92 -9.64 6.41
CA ILE A 137 -5.54 -10.97 6.28
C ILE A 137 -4.53 -11.96 5.70
N ALA A 138 -3.80 -11.58 4.65
CA ALA A 138 -2.76 -12.40 4.06
C ALA A 138 -1.67 -12.76 5.09
N CYS A 139 -1.14 -11.76 5.79
CA CYS A 139 -0.16 -11.96 6.85
C CYS A 139 -0.72 -12.82 8.00
N LEU A 140 -1.99 -12.63 8.39
CA LEU A 140 -2.65 -13.44 9.43
C LEU A 140 -2.76 -14.91 9.03
N ILE A 141 -3.16 -15.20 7.79
CA ILE A 141 -3.23 -16.58 7.28
C ILE A 141 -1.84 -17.22 7.31
N CYS A 142 -0.80 -16.50 6.89
CA CYS A 142 0.58 -16.99 6.88
C CYS A 142 1.08 -17.30 8.29
N VAL A 143 0.92 -16.34 9.22
CA VAL A 143 1.32 -16.52 10.63
C VAL A 143 0.53 -17.64 11.29
N LEU A 144 -0.79 -17.72 11.05
CA LEU A 144 -1.63 -18.79 11.60
C LEU A 144 -1.14 -20.16 11.14
N ILE A 145 -0.92 -20.38 9.85
CA ILE A 145 -0.51 -21.69 9.34
C ILE A 145 0.87 -22.09 9.89
N ILE A 146 1.85 -21.17 9.86
CA ILE A 146 3.21 -21.45 10.34
C ILE A 146 3.21 -21.72 11.85
N CYS A 147 2.52 -20.90 12.65
CA CYS A 147 2.44 -21.11 14.09
C CYS A 147 1.64 -22.36 14.45
N LEU A 148 0.51 -22.63 13.79
CA LEU A 148 -0.30 -23.83 14.04
C LEU A 148 0.51 -25.10 13.77
N ARG A 149 1.38 -25.11 12.75
CA ARG A 149 2.31 -26.21 12.52
C ARG A 149 3.20 -26.49 13.73
N PHE A 150 3.76 -25.45 14.35
CA PHE A 150 4.66 -25.63 15.50
C PHE A 150 3.90 -25.88 16.82
N VAL A 151 2.68 -25.37 16.94
CA VAL A 151 1.81 -25.61 18.10
C VAL A 151 1.29 -27.05 18.11
N VAL A 152 0.76 -27.53 16.98
CA VAL A 152 0.31 -28.93 16.84
C VAL A 152 1.52 -29.85 16.84
N GLY A 153 2.53 -29.55 16.02
CA GLY A 153 3.75 -30.33 15.85
C GLY A 153 4.02 -30.72 14.44
N ARG A 154 5.29 -30.75 14.05
CA ARG A 154 5.67 -31.12 12.67
C ARG A 154 5.24 -32.53 12.28
N ASN A 155 5.07 -33.43 13.26
CA ASN A 155 4.74 -34.83 13.04
C ASN A 155 3.24 -35.08 12.83
N ASP A 156 2.39 -34.29 13.47
CA ASP A 156 0.93 -34.46 13.42
C ASP A 156 0.25 -33.39 12.54
N TYR A 157 0.95 -32.31 12.18
CA TYR A 157 0.41 -31.27 11.30
C TYR A 157 0.30 -31.76 9.84
N PRO A 158 -0.86 -31.61 9.16
CA PRO A 158 -1.06 -32.12 7.81
C PRO A 158 0.00 -31.62 6.81
N CYS A 159 0.75 -32.56 6.21
CA CYS A 159 1.82 -32.22 5.27
C CYS A 159 1.30 -31.39 4.09
N GLY A 160 0.18 -31.78 3.49
CA GLY A 160 -0.38 -31.06 2.34
C GLY A 160 -0.71 -29.59 2.62
N ILE A 161 -1.22 -29.25 3.82
CA ILE A 161 -1.50 -27.85 4.20
C ILE A 161 -0.20 -27.05 4.34
N TYR A 162 0.80 -27.65 4.98
CA TYR A 162 2.12 -27.02 5.11
C TYR A 162 2.78 -26.80 3.75
N LEU A 163 2.76 -27.81 2.87
CA LEU A 163 3.35 -27.71 1.54
C LEU A 163 2.62 -26.68 0.68
N LEU A 164 1.28 -26.68 0.67
CA LEU A 164 0.47 -25.66 -0.01
C LEU A 164 0.89 -24.24 0.40
N THR A 165 1.22 -24.04 1.68
CA THR A 165 1.66 -22.73 2.18
C THR A 165 2.93 -22.27 1.48
N TRP A 166 3.90 -23.15 1.19
CA TRP A 166 5.13 -22.76 0.48
C TRP A 166 4.90 -22.31 -0.96
N PHE A 167 3.82 -22.77 -1.61
CA PHE A 167 3.44 -22.31 -2.95
C PHE A 167 2.76 -20.95 -2.91
N VAL A 168 1.92 -20.72 -1.90
CA VAL A 168 1.09 -19.52 -1.81
C VAL A 168 1.83 -18.36 -1.13
N LEU A 169 2.67 -18.65 -0.14
CA LEU A 169 3.36 -17.69 0.72
C LEU A 169 4.17 -16.63 -0.05
N PRO A 170 5.03 -16.98 -1.04
CA PRO A 170 5.80 -15.97 -1.77
C PRO A 170 4.90 -14.93 -2.46
N SER A 171 3.79 -15.39 -3.04
CA SER A 171 2.83 -14.50 -3.69
C SER A 171 2.11 -13.60 -2.68
N LEU A 172 1.71 -14.13 -1.53
CA LEU A 172 1.01 -13.37 -0.50
C LEU A 172 1.88 -12.27 0.12
N ILE A 173 3.19 -12.52 0.28
CA ILE A 173 4.14 -11.55 0.84
C ILE A 173 4.52 -10.49 -0.20
N CYS A 174 4.83 -10.87 -1.44
CA CYS A 174 5.37 -9.93 -2.42
C CYS A 174 4.29 -9.08 -3.13
N LEU A 175 3.11 -9.64 -3.39
CA LEU A 175 2.04 -8.95 -4.14
C LEU A 175 1.61 -7.62 -3.51
N PRO A 176 1.46 -7.51 -2.18
CA PRO A 176 1.18 -6.24 -1.54
C PRO A 176 2.18 -5.15 -1.94
N THR A 177 3.48 -5.41 -1.80
CA THR A 177 4.50 -4.42 -2.13
C THR A 177 4.50 -4.08 -3.62
N ILE A 178 4.34 -5.08 -4.50
CA ILE A 178 4.21 -4.89 -5.96
C ILE A 178 3.02 -3.95 -6.28
N PHE A 179 1.83 -4.22 -5.74
CA PHE A 179 0.65 -3.40 -6.00
C PHE A 179 0.78 -2.00 -5.41
N LYS A 180 1.44 -1.83 -4.26
CA LYS A 180 1.71 -0.53 -3.65
C LYS A 180 2.62 0.31 -4.57
N CYS A 181 3.69 -0.28 -5.12
CA CYS A 181 4.55 0.35 -6.14
C CYS A 181 3.78 0.77 -7.38
N LEU A 182 3.07 -0.19 -8.01
CA LEU A 182 2.32 0.04 -9.25
C LEU A 182 1.26 1.12 -9.08
N ARG A 183 0.50 1.07 -7.97
CA ARG A 183 -0.51 2.09 -7.66
C ARG A 183 0.11 3.47 -7.52
N LEU A 184 1.22 3.61 -6.79
CA LEU A 184 1.85 4.92 -6.59
C LEU A 184 2.37 5.49 -7.92
N PHE A 185 2.97 4.63 -8.76
CA PHE A 185 3.39 5.01 -10.11
C PHE A 185 2.21 5.43 -11.00
N MET A 186 1.10 4.70 -10.97
CA MET A 186 -0.08 5.05 -11.78
C MET A 186 -0.76 6.34 -11.30
N MET A 187 -0.76 6.60 -9.99
CA MET A 187 -1.21 7.89 -9.44
C MET A 187 -0.30 9.04 -9.88
N TYR A 188 1.03 8.85 -9.87
CA TYR A 188 2.02 9.78 -10.45
C TYR A 188 1.71 10.13 -11.90
N ARG A 189 1.54 9.11 -12.75
CA ARG A 189 1.19 9.28 -14.16
C ARG A 189 -0.14 10.03 -14.34
N LEU A 190 -1.17 9.65 -13.60
CA LEU A 190 -2.49 10.27 -13.67
C LEU A 190 -2.42 11.76 -13.33
N ASN A 191 -1.66 12.13 -12.32
CA ASN A 191 -1.52 13.52 -11.92
C ASN A 191 -0.68 14.35 -12.88
N LEU A 192 0.39 13.77 -13.46
CA LEU A 192 1.13 14.42 -14.54
C LEU A 192 0.22 14.71 -15.75
N HIS A 193 -0.66 13.77 -16.10
CA HIS A 193 -1.64 13.97 -17.17
C HIS A 193 -2.65 15.07 -16.85
N LYS A 194 -3.13 15.15 -15.61
CA LYS A 194 -4.02 16.23 -15.15
C LYS A 194 -3.39 17.62 -15.28
N THR A 195 -2.13 17.77 -14.87
CA THR A 195 -1.42 19.06 -14.99
C THR A 195 -1.25 19.48 -16.45
N LYS A 196 -0.84 18.54 -17.32
CA LYS A 196 -0.68 18.81 -18.76
C LYS A 196 -1.99 19.23 -19.42
N MET A 197 -3.11 18.59 -19.06
CA MET A 197 -4.44 18.93 -19.56
C MET A 197 -4.79 20.40 -19.29
N MET A 198 -4.48 20.89 -18.10
CA MET A 198 -4.74 22.28 -17.71
C MET A 198 -3.85 23.28 -18.40
N GLU A 199 -2.58 22.95 -18.62
CA GLU A 199 -1.68 23.80 -19.40
C GLU A 199 -2.18 23.97 -20.83
N MET A 200 -2.71 22.91 -21.44
CA MET A 200 -3.33 23.00 -22.77
C MET A 200 -4.60 23.86 -22.78
N MET A 201 -5.48 23.71 -21.78
CA MET A 201 -6.69 24.56 -21.66
C MET A 201 -6.35 26.04 -21.48
N LYS A 202 -5.29 26.36 -20.70
CA LYS A 202 -4.80 27.73 -20.53
C LYS A 202 -4.26 28.30 -21.85
N LYS A 203 -3.52 27.50 -22.63
CA LYS A 203 -2.97 27.92 -23.92
C LYS A 203 -4.07 28.17 -24.96
N SER A 204 -5.04 27.26 -25.08
CA SER A 204 -6.19 27.43 -25.98
C SER A 204 -6.95 28.73 -25.69
N SER A 205 -7.21 29.01 -24.40
CA SER A 205 -7.89 30.24 -23.98
C SER A 205 -7.14 31.52 -24.32
N ALA A 206 -5.80 31.51 -24.33
CA ALA A 206 -4.99 32.68 -24.67
C ALA A 206 -4.98 32.97 -26.18
N THR A 207 -4.96 31.93 -27.02
CA THR A 207 -4.95 32.06 -28.48
C THR A 207 -6.25 32.67 -29.01
N THR A 208 -7.40 32.32 -28.44
CA THR A 208 -8.70 32.87 -28.88
C THR A 208 -8.82 34.38 -28.66
N THR A 209 -8.21 34.93 -27.61
CA THR A 209 -8.29 36.37 -27.30
C THR A 209 -7.51 37.19 -28.34
N THR A 210 -6.35 36.71 -28.76
CA THR A 210 -5.45 37.47 -29.65
C THR A 210 -6.03 37.64 -31.07
N GLN A 211 -6.83 36.67 -31.55
CA GLN A 211 -7.45 36.78 -32.89
C GLN A 211 -8.65 37.72 -32.96
N LEU A 212 -9.26 38.09 -31.83
CA LEU A 212 -10.41 39.00 -31.81
C LEU A 212 -10.00 40.47 -31.71
N GLU A 213 -8.82 40.79 -31.18
CA GLU A 213 -8.31 42.17 -31.10
C GLU A 213 -7.59 42.63 -32.37
N GLY A 214 -7.06 41.70 -33.19
CA GLY A 214 -6.29 42.05 -34.40
C GLY A 214 -7.09 42.43 -35.66
N LYS A 215 -8.40 42.70 -35.56
CA LYS A 215 -9.24 43.07 -36.72
C LYS A 215 -9.89 44.45 -36.60
N HIS A 216 -9.40 45.29 -35.70
CA HIS A 216 -9.73 46.70 -35.65
C HIS A 216 -8.47 47.50 -35.99
N ASP A 217 -8.34 47.86 -37.26
CA ASP A 217 -7.95 49.21 -37.73
C ASP A 217 -7.31 49.15 -39.13
N GLY A 218 -8.14 49.55 -40.09
CA GLY A 218 -7.74 50.12 -41.37
C GLY A 218 -8.56 51.38 -41.56
N ALA A 219 -8.31 52.38 -40.73
CA ALA A 219 -8.65 53.78 -40.96
C ALA A 219 -7.42 54.60 -40.61
N GLU A 220 -6.69 54.89 -41.68
CA GLU A 220 -5.48 55.69 -41.78
C GLU A 220 -5.82 57.14 -41.43
N GLU A 221 -5.35 57.63 -40.28
CA GLU A 221 -5.21 59.06 -40.03
C GLU A 221 -3.71 59.39 -39.89
N ASP A 222 -3.22 60.06 -40.92
CA ASP A 222 -1.95 60.76 -41.01
C ASP A 222 -1.83 61.78 -39.87
N HIS A 223 -0.81 61.64 -39.03
CA HIS A 223 -0.24 62.78 -38.32
C HIS A 223 1.28 62.65 -38.19
N PRO A 224 2.05 63.70 -38.50
CA PRO A 224 3.49 63.62 -38.57
C PRO A 224 4.18 64.24 -37.33
N VAL A 225 5.39 63.73 -37.07
CA VAL A 225 6.53 64.37 -36.37
C VAL A 225 6.38 64.67 -34.86
N VAL A 226 7.29 64.13 -34.04
CA VAL A 226 8.43 64.85 -33.43
C VAL A 226 9.39 63.82 -32.83
N GLU A 227 10.63 63.87 -33.31
CA GLU A 227 11.81 63.22 -32.78
C GLU A 227 12.09 63.68 -31.35
N ASP A 228 12.46 62.75 -30.47
CA ASP A 228 13.64 63.01 -29.67
C ASP A 228 14.36 61.73 -29.24
N SER A 229 15.66 61.80 -29.45
CA SER A 229 16.68 60.76 -29.44
C SER A 229 17.11 60.34 -28.03
N VAL A 230 17.17 59.02 -27.76
CA VAL A 230 18.22 58.46 -26.88
C VAL A 230 18.67 57.09 -27.40
N SER A 231 19.94 57.08 -27.76
CA SER A 231 20.80 55.99 -28.22
C SER A 231 20.88 54.79 -27.27
N GLN A 232 20.66 53.56 -27.78
CA GLN A 232 21.41 52.37 -27.35
C GLN A 232 21.66 51.40 -28.51
N ILE A 233 22.90 51.47 -29.01
CA ILE A 233 23.84 50.39 -29.37
C ILE A 233 23.26 49.14 -30.02
N ASN A 234 23.52 49.09 -31.34
CA ASN A 234 23.52 47.97 -32.25
C ASN A 234 24.38 46.78 -31.77
N HIS A 235 23.87 45.57 -31.97
CA HIS A 235 24.66 44.52 -32.62
C HIS A 235 23.78 43.72 -33.58
N ASN A 236 23.79 44.18 -34.84
CA ASN A 236 23.30 43.46 -36.01
C ASN A 236 24.43 42.62 -36.62
N LYS A 237 24.07 41.43 -37.10
CA LYS A 237 24.62 40.79 -38.31
C LYS A 237 23.48 39.90 -38.85
N GLN A 238 22.67 40.38 -39.80
CA GLN A 238 22.84 40.29 -41.27
C GLN A 238 23.06 38.81 -41.69
N GLU A 239 22.22 38.17 -42.50
CA GLU A 239 21.84 38.55 -43.87
C GLU A 239 20.43 38.10 -44.27
N HIS A 240 19.96 38.81 -45.29
CA HIS A 240 18.64 38.83 -45.90
C HIS A 240 18.75 38.10 -47.23
N ASP A 241 17.84 37.15 -47.51
CA ASP A 241 17.67 36.56 -48.83
C ASP A 241 16.18 36.66 -49.20
N PRO A 242 15.79 37.34 -50.30
CA PRO A 242 14.39 37.54 -50.67
C PRO A 242 13.95 36.45 -51.66
N SER A 243 13.64 35.25 -51.16
CA SER A 243 12.93 34.24 -51.96
C SER A 243 11.43 34.28 -51.63
N THR A 244 10.69 34.95 -52.51
CA THR A 244 9.23 35.02 -52.58
C THR A 244 8.65 33.60 -52.78
N ASN A 245 8.48 32.85 -51.70
CA ASN A 245 7.75 31.58 -51.75
C ASN A 245 6.25 31.86 -51.70
N PRO A 246 5.45 31.34 -52.65
CA PRO A 246 4.00 31.47 -52.59
C PRO A 246 3.51 30.82 -51.31
N VAL A 247 2.69 31.56 -50.56
CA VAL A 247 1.99 31.12 -49.36
C VAL A 247 1.07 29.96 -49.75
N MET A 248 1.64 28.76 -49.75
CA MET A 248 0.91 27.52 -49.90
C MET A 248 0.10 27.37 -48.62
N ASN A 249 -1.18 27.71 -48.70
CA ASN A 249 -2.22 27.44 -47.71
C ASN A 249 -2.27 25.93 -47.48
N GLN A 250 -1.32 25.39 -46.70
CA GLN A 250 -1.45 24.05 -46.17
C GLN A 250 -2.66 24.08 -45.24
N PRO A 251 -3.66 23.21 -45.46
CA PRO A 251 -4.78 23.09 -44.55
C PRO A 251 -4.20 22.63 -43.20
N THR A 252 -4.00 23.59 -42.30
CA THR A 252 -3.61 23.33 -40.91
C THR A 252 -4.70 22.41 -40.38
N THR A 253 -4.38 21.12 -40.28
CA THR A 253 -5.32 20.09 -39.88
C THR A 253 -5.67 20.40 -38.44
N GLN A 254 -6.79 21.09 -38.23
CA GLN A 254 -7.31 21.41 -36.92
C GLN A 254 -7.76 20.10 -36.30
N VAL A 255 -6.81 19.39 -35.68
CA VAL A 255 -7.13 18.30 -34.78
C VAL A 255 -8.07 18.88 -33.73
N SER A 256 -9.34 18.49 -33.80
CA SER A 256 -10.38 19.02 -32.92
C SER A 256 -9.95 18.85 -31.46
N GLU A 257 -10.03 19.92 -30.67
CA GLU A 257 -9.73 19.90 -29.23
C GLU A 257 -10.50 18.79 -28.49
N GLU A 258 -11.68 18.43 -29.02
CA GLU A 258 -12.52 17.34 -28.55
C GLU A 258 -11.83 15.97 -28.69
N GLN A 259 -11.14 15.72 -29.81
CA GLN A 259 -10.39 14.49 -30.03
C GLN A 259 -9.22 14.36 -29.06
N ILE A 260 -8.54 15.47 -28.78
CA ILE A 260 -7.44 15.52 -27.81
C ILE A 260 -8.00 15.21 -26.41
N ARG A 261 -9.08 15.88 -26.00
CA ARG A 261 -9.74 15.68 -24.70
C ARG A 261 -10.20 14.24 -24.50
N ALA A 262 -10.87 13.66 -25.50
CA ALA A 262 -11.34 12.26 -25.45
C ALA A 262 -10.19 11.26 -25.26
N SER A 263 -9.04 11.49 -25.93
CA SER A 263 -7.84 10.68 -25.78
C SER A 263 -7.26 10.75 -24.36
N PHE A 264 -7.22 11.94 -23.76
CA PHE A 264 -6.80 12.13 -22.37
C PHE A 264 -7.74 11.47 -21.37
N GLU A 265 -9.06 11.62 -21.55
CA GLU A 265 -10.05 11.00 -20.68
C GLU A 265 -9.94 9.47 -20.70
N LYS A 266 -9.73 8.87 -21.89
CA LYS A 266 -9.49 7.42 -22.01
C LYS A 266 -8.25 6.98 -21.24
N LYS A 267 -7.13 7.70 -21.39
CA LYS A 267 -5.88 7.40 -20.66
C LYS A 267 -6.04 7.55 -19.15
N MET A 268 -6.75 8.57 -18.69
CA MET A 268 -7.05 8.78 -17.27
C MET A 268 -7.92 7.68 -16.68
N LYS A 269 -8.96 7.24 -17.42
CA LYS A 269 -9.83 6.12 -17.00
C LYS A 269 -9.04 4.83 -16.84
N ILE A 270 -8.14 4.52 -17.77
CA ILE A 270 -7.26 3.34 -17.69
C ILE A 270 -6.33 3.44 -16.47
N CYS A 271 -5.64 4.57 -16.29
CA CYS A 271 -4.74 4.74 -15.14
C CYS A 271 -5.46 4.64 -13.80
N SER A 272 -6.65 5.24 -13.71
CA SER A 272 -7.51 5.18 -12.52
C SER A 272 -7.99 3.75 -12.24
N PHE A 273 -8.39 3.01 -13.28
CA PHE A 273 -8.79 1.61 -13.16
C PHE A 273 -7.65 0.72 -12.66
N VAL A 274 -6.45 0.86 -13.23
CA VAL A 274 -5.26 0.09 -12.81
C VAL A 274 -4.85 0.40 -11.37
N ALA A 275 -4.99 1.66 -10.93
CA ALA A 275 -4.71 2.06 -9.55
C ALA A 275 -5.83 1.70 -8.55
N SER A 276 -6.98 1.23 -9.05
CA SER A 276 -8.16 0.96 -8.24
C SER A 276 -8.11 -0.42 -7.58
N TYR A 277 -8.77 -0.55 -6.43
CA TYR A 277 -8.95 -1.84 -5.78
C TYR A 277 -9.75 -2.84 -6.63
N LYS A 278 -10.53 -2.35 -7.60
CA LYS A 278 -11.35 -3.21 -8.48
C LYS A 278 -10.50 -4.12 -9.37
N LEU A 279 -9.27 -3.72 -9.70
CA LEU A 279 -8.32 -4.59 -10.40
C LEU A 279 -7.49 -5.41 -9.42
N ILE A 280 -6.97 -4.75 -8.37
CA ILE A 280 -6.03 -5.36 -7.42
C ILE A 280 -6.64 -6.57 -6.71
N VAL A 281 -7.88 -6.49 -6.22
CA VAL A 281 -8.51 -7.60 -5.47
C VAL A 281 -8.69 -8.85 -6.33
N PRO A 282 -9.29 -8.77 -7.54
CA PRO A 282 -9.33 -9.93 -8.44
C PRO A 282 -7.95 -10.45 -8.83
N THR A 283 -6.97 -9.58 -9.12
CA THR A 283 -5.60 -10.05 -9.45
C THR A 283 -4.98 -10.83 -8.30
N PHE A 284 -5.16 -10.38 -7.05
CA PHE A 284 -4.69 -11.11 -5.88
C PHE A 284 -5.31 -12.50 -5.79
N PHE A 285 -6.63 -12.61 -6.01
CA PHE A 285 -7.33 -13.90 -6.03
C PHE A 285 -6.88 -14.81 -7.18
N VAL A 286 -6.74 -14.27 -8.40
CA VAL A 286 -6.28 -15.03 -9.57
C VAL A 286 -4.88 -15.57 -9.35
N VAL A 287 -3.97 -14.78 -8.78
CA VAL A 287 -2.61 -15.25 -8.47
C VAL A 287 -2.64 -16.31 -7.37
N ALA A 288 -3.46 -16.16 -6.33
CA ALA A 288 -3.60 -17.19 -5.30
C ALA A 288 -4.12 -18.52 -5.90
N VAL A 289 -5.18 -18.48 -6.72
CA VAL A 289 -5.72 -19.65 -7.43
C VAL A 289 -4.67 -20.26 -8.35
N PHE A 290 -3.90 -19.45 -9.07
CA PHE A 290 -2.82 -19.94 -9.93
C PHE A 290 -1.75 -20.72 -9.16
N ASN A 291 -1.30 -20.23 -8.00
CA ASN A 291 -0.33 -20.96 -7.17
C ASN A 291 -0.92 -22.26 -6.58
N VAL A 292 -2.23 -22.26 -6.23
CA VAL A 292 -2.93 -23.48 -5.82
C VAL A 292 -3.00 -24.48 -6.97
N MET A 293 -3.27 -24.04 -8.21
CA MET A 293 -3.28 -24.92 -9.38
C MET A 293 -1.90 -25.53 -9.65
N ILE A 294 -0.81 -24.77 -9.49
CA ILE A 294 0.56 -25.31 -9.58
C ILE A 294 0.76 -26.40 -8.53
N PHE A 295 0.36 -26.15 -7.28
CA PHE A 295 0.43 -27.15 -6.21
C PHE A 295 -0.36 -28.42 -6.57
N LEU A 296 -1.58 -28.29 -7.09
CA LEU A 296 -2.41 -29.43 -7.49
C LEU A 296 -1.78 -30.24 -8.64
N ILE A 297 -1.20 -29.56 -9.63
CA ILE A 297 -0.54 -30.23 -10.77
C ILE A 297 0.70 -31.00 -10.30
N LEU A 298 1.56 -30.37 -9.49
CA LEU A 298 2.76 -31.05 -8.96
C LEU A 298 2.40 -32.17 -7.99
N GLY A 299 1.33 -32.00 -7.21
CA GLY A 299 0.82 -33.04 -6.33
C GLY A 299 0.26 -34.23 -7.10
N GLY A 300 -0.46 -33.99 -8.21
CA GLY A 300 -0.93 -35.05 -9.10
C GLY A 300 0.23 -35.80 -9.77
N TYR A 301 1.28 -35.09 -10.16
CA TYR A 301 2.50 -35.70 -10.70
C TYR A 301 3.21 -36.57 -9.66
N GLU A 302 3.41 -36.08 -8.43
CA GLU A 302 4.02 -36.87 -7.35
C GLU A 302 3.17 -38.10 -7.01
N TYR A 303 1.84 -37.97 -7.00
CA TYR A 303 0.93 -39.10 -6.75
C TYR A 303 1.10 -40.19 -7.82
N SER A 304 1.14 -39.82 -9.10
CA SER A 304 1.35 -40.77 -10.21
C SER A 304 2.72 -41.46 -10.14
N GLU A 305 3.76 -40.72 -9.74
CA GLU A 305 5.11 -41.27 -9.59
C GLU A 305 5.19 -42.22 -8.39
N MET A 306 4.51 -41.88 -7.29
CA MET A 306 4.43 -42.72 -6.12
C MET A 306 3.75 -44.05 -6.42
N GLU A 307 2.68 -44.04 -7.22
CA GLU A 307 1.99 -45.25 -7.68
C GLU A 307 2.88 -46.12 -8.58
N SER A 308 3.69 -45.50 -9.45
CA SER A 308 4.51 -46.22 -10.43
C SER A 308 5.84 -46.73 -9.86
N ASN A 309 6.54 -45.91 -9.09
CA ASN A 309 7.93 -46.13 -8.67
C ASN A 309 8.12 -46.26 -7.15
N ASN A 310 7.04 -46.12 -6.37
CA ASN A 310 7.06 -46.17 -4.90
C ASN A 310 8.08 -45.22 -4.26
N LYS A 311 8.34 -44.08 -4.91
CA LYS A 311 9.31 -43.06 -4.48
C LYS A 311 8.69 -41.67 -4.58
N PRO A 312 8.45 -40.98 -3.45
CA PRO A 312 8.05 -39.59 -3.49
C PRO A 312 9.20 -38.69 -3.93
N ILE A 313 8.90 -37.67 -4.74
CA ILE A 313 9.88 -36.75 -5.33
C ILE A 313 10.12 -35.55 -4.42
N PHE A 314 9.05 -35.01 -3.85
CA PHE A 314 9.08 -33.78 -3.07
C PHE A 314 9.17 -34.04 -1.58
N SER A 315 8.82 -35.24 -1.12
CA SER A 315 8.91 -35.62 0.28
C SER A 315 9.98 -36.69 0.47
N ASN A 316 11.02 -36.40 1.25
CA ASN A 316 11.99 -37.44 1.63
C ASN A 316 11.34 -38.33 2.70
N GLY A 317 10.68 -39.44 2.31
CA GLY A 317 10.11 -40.42 3.24
C GLY A 317 8.64 -40.79 2.95
N GLN A 318 7.88 -41.16 3.99
CA GLN A 318 6.48 -41.62 3.88
C GLN A 318 5.45 -40.49 3.61
N GLY A 319 5.89 -39.33 3.13
CA GLY A 319 5.03 -38.16 2.87
C GLY A 319 4.78 -37.95 1.37
N GLY A 320 3.81 -37.09 1.06
CA GLY A 320 3.53 -36.60 -0.29
C GLY A 320 2.69 -35.32 -0.22
N LEU A 321 2.62 -34.56 -1.32
CA LEU A 321 1.86 -33.30 -1.41
C LEU A 321 0.38 -33.46 -1.00
N PHE A 322 -0.23 -34.62 -1.25
CA PHE A 322 -1.62 -34.92 -0.89
C PHE A 322 -1.78 -35.78 0.36
N VAL A 323 -0.72 -35.95 1.16
CA VAL A 323 -0.80 -36.65 2.44
C VAL A 323 -1.23 -35.67 3.54
N PHE A 324 -2.41 -35.88 4.11
CA PHE A 324 -2.97 -35.03 5.17
C PHE A 324 -2.95 -35.68 6.57
N ASN A 325 -2.70 -36.98 6.65
CA ASN A 325 -2.78 -37.75 7.90
C ASN A 325 -1.46 -37.76 8.69
N ILE A 326 -0.35 -37.39 8.06
CA ILE A 326 0.98 -37.42 8.64
C ILE A 326 1.69 -36.12 8.27
N GLY A 327 2.48 -35.61 9.21
CA GLY A 327 3.35 -34.47 8.96
C GLY A 327 4.59 -34.82 8.15
N CYS A 328 5.24 -33.78 7.62
CA CYS A 328 6.41 -33.96 6.77
C CYS A 328 7.50 -32.93 7.05
N ARG A 329 8.73 -33.34 6.71
CA ARG A 329 9.90 -32.47 6.70
C ARG A 329 10.05 -31.80 5.34
N SER A 330 10.50 -30.55 5.33
CA SER A 330 10.88 -29.87 4.09
C SER A 330 12.08 -30.59 3.47
N SER A 331 11.98 -30.94 2.19
CA SER A 331 13.07 -31.50 1.41
C SER A 331 13.78 -30.40 0.60
N TRP A 332 14.93 -30.75 0.01
CA TRP A 332 15.59 -29.87 -0.96
C TRP A 332 14.72 -29.62 -2.20
N SER A 333 13.94 -30.62 -2.65
CA SER A 333 13.01 -30.46 -3.77
C SER A 333 11.96 -29.39 -3.49
N THR A 334 11.34 -29.41 -2.31
CA THR A 334 10.37 -28.38 -1.90
C THR A 334 11.02 -27.01 -1.74
N ALA A 335 12.26 -26.98 -1.25
CA ALA A 335 13.02 -25.74 -1.14
C ALA A 335 13.34 -25.14 -2.51
N TYR A 336 13.69 -25.94 -3.53
CA TYR A 336 13.93 -25.42 -4.88
C TYR A 336 12.68 -24.80 -5.50
N VAL A 337 11.51 -25.41 -5.29
CA VAL A 337 10.24 -24.83 -5.75
C VAL A 337 9.95 -23.51 -5.04
N LEU A 338 10.16 -23.45 -3.72
CA LEU A 338 10.03 -22.23 -2.95
C LEU A 338 10.98 -21.14 -3.45
N ILE A 339 12.27 -21.45 -3.63
CA ILE A 339 13.29 -20.52 -4.11
C ILE A 339 12.90 -20.00 -5.50
N SER A 340 12.45 -20.88 -6.40
CA SER A 340 12.03 -20.51 -7.74
C SER A 340 10.85 -19.51 -7.70
N ASN A 341 9.86 -19.77 -6.84
CA ASN A 341 8.73 -18.85 -6.64
C ASN A 341 9.19 -17.52 -6.03
N VAL A 342 10.01 -17.53 -4.97
CA VAL A 342 10.53 -16.31 -4.33
C VAL A 342 11.32 -15.47 -5.32
N VAL A 343 12.19 -16.07 -6.13
CA VAL A 343 12.98 -15.37 -7.16
C VAL A 343 12.06 -14.73 -8.21
N LEU A 344 11.04 -15.45 -8.68
CA LEU A 344 10.06 -14.92 -9.64
C LEU A 344 9.36 -13.66 -9.10
N TYR A 345 8.82 -13.72 -7.88
CA TYR A 345 8.14 -12.56 -7.30
C TYR A 345 9.10 -11.43 -6.94
N LEU A 346 10.34 -11.73 -6.52
CA LEU A 346 11.36 -10.72 -6.26
C LEU A 346 11.75 -9.96 -7.53
N ILE A 347 11.82 -10.63 -8.69
CA ILE A 347 12.04 -9.95 -9.99
C ILE A 347 10.89 -8.99 -10.31
N LEU A 348 9.64 -9.41 -10.11
CA LEU A 348 8.46 -8.56 -10.32
C LEU A 348 8.46 -7.37 -9.36
N GLU A 349 8.85 -7.58 -8.11
CA GLU A 349 8.95 -6.54 -7.09
C GLU A 349 10.06 -5.54 -7.38
N ILE A 350 11.27 -5.99 -7.75
CA ILE A 350 12.37 -5.12 -8.17
C ILE A 350 11.94 -4.30 -9.41
N SER A 351 11.26 -4.92 -10.37
CA SER A 351 10.73 -4.22 -11.55
C SER A 351 9.74 -3.11 -11.15
N ALA A 352 8.83 -3.39 -10.21
CA ALA A 352 7.91 -2.40 -9.68
C ALA A 352 8.62 -1.29 -8.87
N LEU A 353 9.69 -1.64 -8.15
CA LEU A 353 10.53 -0.69 -7.41
C LEU A 353 11.29 0.25 -8.36
N ILE A 354 11.79 -0.25 -9.50
CA ILE A 354 12.40 0.57 -10.56
C ILE A 354 11.39 1.60 -11.07
N LEU A 355 10.14 1.20 -11.32
CA LEU A 355 9.06 2.13 -11.69
C LEU A 355 8.82 3.19 -10.60
N LEU A 356 8.91 2.81 -9.32
CA LEU A 356 8.78 3.71 -8.18
C LEU A 356 9.90 4.75 -8.09
N PHE A 357 11.10 4.45 -8.63
CA PHE A 357 12.19 5.42 -8.66
C PHE A 357 11.86 6.64 -9.53
N PHE A 358 11.09 6.47 -10.59
CA PHE A 358 10.61 7.56 -11.45
C PHE A 358 9.51 8.43 -10.81
N VAL A 359 8.93 8.00 -9.69
CA VAL A 359 7.97 8.83 -8.96
C VAL A 359 8.71 9.93 -8.21
N GLU A 360 8.48 11.17 -8.64
CA GLU A 360 9.01 12.36 -7.99
C GLU A 360 8.36 12.58 -6.62
N ARG A 361 9.22 12.81 -5.61
CA ARG A 361 8.90 13.30 -4.24
C ARG A 361 7.56 12.82 -3.69
N ASP A 362 7.62 11.74 -2.93
CA ASP A 362 6.48 11.21 -2.20
C ASP A 362 6.25 11.97 -0.88
N THR A 363 5.07 12.59 -0.75
CA THR A 363 4.69 13.40 0.42
C THR A 363 4.20 12.59 1.61
N TRP A 364 3.88 11.31 1.41
CA TRP A 364 3.33 10.45 2.45
C TRP A 364 4.31 9.39 2.96
N PHE A 365 5.56 9.44 2.49
CA PHE A 365 6.65 8.50 2.81
C PHE A 365 6.35 7.02 2.48
N ILE A 366 5.35 6.74 1.65
CA ILE A 366 5.00 5.44 1.06
C ILE A 366 6.21 4.81 0.35
N LYS A 367 7.00 5.57 -0.42
CA LYS A 367 8.20 5.11 -1.13
C LYS A 367 9.28 4.65 -0.15
N ARG A 368 9.46 5.38 0.96
CA ARG A 368 10.41 5.01 2.02
C ARG A 368 9.95 3.74 2.74
N GLU A 369 8.66 3.62 3.06
CA GLU A 369 8.09 2.40 3.64
C GLU A 369 8.33 1.19 2.75
N VAL A 370 8.03 1.31 1.46
CA VAL A 370 8.23 0.23 0.48
C VAL A 370 9.70 -0.16 0.37
N LEU A 371 10.61 0.82 0.27
CA LEU A 371 12.04 0.53 0.19
C LEU A 371 12.54 -0.22 1.43
N ILE A 372 12.09 0.19 2.63
CA ILE A 372 12.43 -0.49 3.88
C ILE A 372 11.87 -1.92 3.88
N MET A 373 10.63 -2.12 3.43
CA MET A 373 10.01 -3.44 3.34
C MET A 373 10.79 -4.38 2.41
N VAL A 374 11.15 -3.92 1.21
CA VAL A 374 11.94 -4.72 0.26
C VAL A 374 13.29 -5.12 0.87
N VAL A 375 13.97 -4.22 1.58
CA VAL A 375 15.23 -4.53 2.26
C VAL A 375 15.04 -5.58 3.35
N ILE A 376 13.99 -5.45 4.17
CA ILE A 376 13.65 -6.44 5.21
C ILE A 376 13.35 -7.80 4.56
N GLN A 377 12.57 -7.83 3.48
CA GLN A 377 12.18 -9.05 2.80
C GLN A 377 13.38 -9.78 2.16
N ILE A 378 14.29 -9.04 1.52
CA ILE A 378 15.55 -9.59 0.99
C ILE A 378 16.40 -10.13 2.15
N ALA A 379 16.56 -9.37 3.23
CA ALA A 379 17.34 -9.79 4.39
C ALA A 379 16.77 -11.05 5.05
N SER A 380 15.45 -11.12 5.23
CA SER A 380 14.73 -12.28 5.75
C SER A 380 14.87 -13.49 4.84
N SER A 381 14.75 -13.31 3.52
CA SER A 381 14.90 -14.38 2.53
C SER A 381 16.31 -14.96 2.51
N VAL A 382 17.34 -14.09 2.55
CA VAL A 382 18.74 -14.50 2.64
C VAL A 382 19.01 -15.23 3.96
N THR A 383 18.53 -14.68 5.08
CA THR A 383 18.71 -15.31 6.41
C THR A 383 18.04 -16.68 6.45
N PHE A 384 16.81 -16.80 5.94
CA PHE A 384 16.11 -18.08 5.84
C PHE A 384 16.89 -19.10 5.00
N PHE A 385 17.42 -18.70 3.84
CA PHE A 385 18.21 -19.58 2.98
C PHE A 385 19.53 -20.02 3.61
N VAL A 386 20.23 -19.11 4.30
CA VAL A 386 21.46 -19.43 5.04
C VAL A 386 21.15 -20.43 6.15
N CYS A 387 20.11 -20.20 6.94
CA CYS A 387 19.65 -21.13 7.97
C CYS A 387 19.26 -22.50 7.38
N PHE A 388 18.58 -22.51 6.24
CA PHE A 388 18.19 -23.74 5.55
C PHE A 388 19.41 -24.53 5.02
N SER A 389 20.46 -23.83 4.56
CA SER A 389 21.65 -24.46 3.97
C SER A 389 22.58 -25.09 4.99
N ILE A 390 22.50 -24.67 6.26
CA ILE A 390 23.36 -25.18 7.33
C ILE A 390 22.75 -26.47 7.91
N PRO A 391 23.39 -27.66 7.74
CA PRO A 391 22.81 -28.93 8.17
C PRO A 391 22.50 -28.98 9.66
N ILE A 392 23.38 -28.43 10.50
CA ILE A 392 23.15 -28.40 11.96
C ILE A 392 21.93 -27.56 12.33
N VAL A 393 21.63 -26.50 11.56
CA VAL A 393 20.44 -25.69 11.81
C VAL A 393 19.18 -26.48 11.45
N THR A 394 19.18 -27.18 10.32
CA THR A 394 18.01 -27.96 9.86
C THR A 394 17.83 -29.30 10.56
N SER A 395 18.88 -29.87 11.17
CA SER A 395 18.83 -31.18 11.85
C SER A 395 18.74 -31.10 13.37
N LEU A 396 19.13 -29.97 13.97
CA LEU A 396 19.15 -29.76 15.42
C LEU A 396 18.43 -28.49 15.82
N VAL A 397 18.88 -27.32 15.34
CA VAL A 397 18.39 -26.03 15.84
C VAL A 397 16.91 -25.83 15.54
N ASP A 398 16.43 -26.20 14.35
CA ASP A 398 15.01 -26.06 13.98
C ASP A 398 14.08 -26.76 14.99
N TYR A 399 14.49 -27.92 15.51
CA TYR A 399 13.72 -28.70 16.48
C TYR A 399 13.71 -28.09 17.90
N ILE A 400 14.54 -27.07 18.16
CA ILE A 400 14.61 -26.33 19.42
C ILE A 400 14.01 -24.92 19.25
N VAL A 401 14.45 -24.20 18.22
CA VAL A 401 14.00 -22.87 17.81
C VAL A 401 13.78 -22.90 16.29
N PRO A 402 12.52 -22.94 15.82
CA PRO A 402 12.26 -23.09 14.40
C PRO A 402 12.80 -21.91 13.59
N TYR A 403 13.58 -22.16 12.54
CA TYR A 403 14.05 -21.07 11.67
C TYR A 403 12.91 -20.48 10.83
N GLY A 404 11.79 -21.21 10.69
CA GLY A 404 10.55 -20.69 10.10
C GLY A 404 9.98 -19.47 10.83
N LEU A 405 10.41 -19.20 12.07
CA LEU A 405 10.03 -17.99 12.81
C LEU A 405 10.51 -16.69 12.12
N ILE A 406 11.52 -16.76 11.23
CA ILE A 406 11.96 -15.62 10.43
C ILE A 406 10.80 -15.02 9.62
N TRP A 407 9.96 -15.86 9.01
CA TRP A 407 8.78 -15.42 8.26
C TRP A 407 7.73 -14.77 9.15
N ILE A 408 7.54 -15.26 10.38
CA ILE A 408 6.60 -14.67 11.33
C ILE A 408 7.06 -13.27 11.75
N VAL A 409 8.37 -13.10 12.03
CA VAL A 409 8.94 -11.79 12.37
C VAL A 409 8.81 -10.83 11.19
N GLU A 410 9.05 -11.29 9.97
CA GLU A 410 8.89 -10.51 8.76
C GLU A 410 7.42 -10.06 8.56
N ASN A 411 6.44 -10.95 8.73
CA ASN A 411 5.01 -10.62 8.66
C ASN A 411 4.55 -9.66 9.78
N CYS A 412 5.15 -9.75 10.98
CA CYS A 412 4.96 -8.79 12.06
C CYS A 412 5.46 -7.38 11.65
N LEU A 413 6.68 -7.31 11.12
CA LEU A 413 7.28 -6.06 10.65
C LEU A 413 6.49 -5.46 9.50
N GLU A 414 6.00 -6.30 8.58
CA GLU A 414 5.14 -5.89 7.50
C GLU A 414 3.86 -5.23 8.02
N THR A 415 3.15 -5.86 8.95
CA THR A 415 1.93 -5.30 9.53
C THR A 415 2.21 -3.98 10.26
N LEU A 416 3.31 -3.92 11.01
CA LEU A 416 3.74 -2.70 11.72
C LEU A 416 3.99 -1.54 10.75
N ILE A 417 4.80 -1.78 9.71
CA ILE A 417 5.23 -0.74 8.77
C ILE A 417 4.08 -0.33 7.83
N ASN A 418 3.35 -1.30 7.28
CA ASN A 418 2.33 -1.02 6.27
C ASN A 418 0.98 -0.59 6.87
N VAL A 419 0.69 -0.91 8.13
CA VAL A 419 -0.62 -0.62 8.75
C VAL A 419 -0.49 0.18 10.04
N THR A 420 0.24 -0.33 11.03
CA THR A 420 0.26 0.26 12.37
C THR A 420 0.86 1.68 12.37
N PHE A 421 2.00 1.88 11.69
CA PHE A 421 2.63 3.21 11.61
C PHE A 421 1.77 4.26 10.90
N PRO A 422 1.17 4.01 9.72
CA PRO A 422 0.23 4.94 9.10
C PRO A 422 -0.94 5.35 10.00
N VAL A 423 -1.47 4.42 10.79
CA VAL A 423 -2.53 4.69 11.77
C VAL A 423 -2.01 5.58 12.90
N ILE A 424 -0.83 5.26 13.47
CA ILE A 424 -0.20 6.09 14.51
C ILE A 424 0.06 7.51 13.98
N TYR A 425 0.59 7.64 12.76
CA TYR A 425 0.78 8.95 12.13
C TYR A 425 -0.53 9.72 11.99
N ALA A 426 -1.64 9.05 11.65
CA ALA A 426 -2.95 9.68 11.61
C ALA A 426 -3.41 10.19 12.99
N PHE A 427 -3.17 9.44 14.07
CA PHE A 427 -3.48 9.91 15.43
C PHE A 427 -2.63 11.12 15.83
N ILE A 428 -1.32 11.08 15.59
CA ILE A 428 -0.40 12.18 15.89
C ILE A 428 -0.80 13.43 15.08
N TRP A 429 -1.17 13.26 13.81
CA TRP A 429 -1.59 14.35 12.95
C TRP A 429 -2.88 15.01 13.43
N ASP A 430 -3.87 14.23 13.86
CA ASP A 430 -5.13 14.79 14.38
C ASP A 430 -4.90 15.60 15.66
N GLN A 431 -4.01 15.15 16.56
CA GLN A 431 -3.65 15.93 17.75
C GLN A 431 -3.00 17.27 17.40
N ARG A 432 -2.14 17.29 16.37
CA ARG A 432 -1.54 18.54 15.86
C ARG A 432 -2.60 19.43 15.21
N LYS A 433 -3.54 18.85 14.45
CA LYS A 433 -4.61 19.59 13.77
C LYS A 433 -5.57 20.26 14.75
N THR A 434 -5.87 19.64 15.89
CA THR A 434 -6.72 20.27 16.93
C THR A 434 -6.08 21.55 17.47
N LYS A 435 -4.74 21.58 17.63
CA LYS A 435 -4.03 22.81 18.01
C LYS A 435 -4.08 23.87 16.90
N ILE A 436 -3.92 23.46 15.64
CA ILE A 436 -3.90 24.36 14.47
C ILE A 436 -5.30 24.93 14.14
N LYS A 437 -6.37 24.18 14.39
CA LYS A 437 -7.75 24.64 14.14
C LYS A 437 -8.20 25.79 15.04
N GLN A 438 -7.48 26.05 16.14
CA GLN A 438 -7.73 27.23 16.98
C GLN A 438 -7.19 28.52 16.33
N ASP A 439 -6.35 28.43 15.29
CA ASP A 439 -5.80 29.57 14.59
C ASP A 439 -6.60 29.85 13.30
N LEU A 440 -7.65 30.66 13.43
CA LEU A 440 -8.34 31.34 12.31
C LEU A 440 -7.33 32.10 11.40
N ALA A 441 -6.16 32.47 11.95
CA ALA A 441 -5.03 33.06 11.27
C ALA A 441 -4.48 32.24 10.08
N ASN A 442 -4.67 30.91 10.06
CA ASN A 442 -4.15 30.08 8.97
C ASN A 442 -4.85 30.32 7.63
N HIS A 443 -6.14 30.71 7.64
CA HIS A 443 -6.83 31.09 6.39
C HIS A 443 -6.25 32.37 5.81
N THR A 444 -5.90 33.34 6.67
CA THR A 444 -5.24 34.58 6.26
C THR A 444 -3.83 34.31 5.72
N CYS A 445 -3.07 33.46 6.40
CA CYS A 445 -1.72 33.06 5.96
C CYS A 445 -1.74 32.39 4.58
N LEU A 446 -2.62 31.40 4.37
CA LEU A 446 -2.71 30.68 3.12
C LEU A 446 -3.17 31.59 1.98
N THR A 447 -4.17 32.44 2.21
CA THR A 447 -4.66 33.38 1.20
C THR A 447 -3.59 34.39 0.82
N TYR A 448 -2.84 34.91 1.80
CA TYR A 448 -1.68 35.76 1.54
C TYR A 448 -0.62 35.01 0.74
N PHE A 449 -0.29 33.76 1.11
CA PHE A 449 0.68 32.93 0.41
C PHE A 449 0.28 32.66 -1.03
N LEU A 450 -1.02 32.47 -1.30
CA LEU A 450 -1.57 32.29 -2.65
C LEU A 450 -1.59 33.59 -3.47
N SER A 451 -1.61 34.76 -2.82
CA SER A 451 -1.69 36.06 -3.51
C SER A 451 -0.42 36.42 -4.30
N LYS A 452 0.74 35.89 -3.89
CA LYS A 452 2.03 36.17 -4.55
C LYS A 452 2.35 35.09 -5.57
N LYS A 453 2.65 35.48 -6.81
CA LYS A 453 2.92 34.56 -7.94
C LYS A 453 4.01 33.52 -7.66
N LYS A 454 5.11 33.93 -7.00
CA LYS A 454 6.25 33.05 -6.68
C LYS A 454 5.86 31.93 -5.71
N THR A 455 5.21 32.28 -4.60
CA THR A 455 4.75 31.33 -3.57
C THR A 455 3.58 30.49 -4.06
N PHE A 456 2.68 31.07 -4.87
CA PHE A 456 1.64 30.33 -5.57
C PHE A 456 2.21 29.20 -6.42
N ASN A 457 3.20 29.48 -7.28
CA ASN A 457 3.83 28.47 -8.12
C ASN A 457 4.57 27.40 -7.30
N MET A 458 5.20 27.79 -6.19
CA MET A 458 5.83 26.85 -5.26
C MET A 458 4.80 25.90 -4.64
N PHE A 459 3.65 26.43 -4.20
CA PHE A 459 2.59 25.61 -3.64
C PHE A 459 1.88 24.76 -4.69
N LEU A 460 1.71 25.26 -5.91
CA LEU A 460 1.18 24.50 -7.04
C LEU A 460 2.06 23.28 -7.34
N ASP A 461 3.37 23.47 -7.39
CA ASP A 461 4.34 22.39 -7.58
C ASP A 461 4.30 21.37 -6.42
N PHE A 462 4.10 21.84 -5.18
CA PHE A 462 3.90 20.96 -4.03
C PHE A 462 2.58 20.16 -4.09
N CYS A 463 1.46 20.82 -4.41
CA CYS A 463 0.15 20.19 -4.57
C CYS A 463 0.14 19.19 -5.73
N ARG A 464 0.93 19.46 -6.79
CA ARG A 464 1.21 18.51 -7.86
C ARG A 464 1.82 17.24 -7.30
N ARG A 465 2.93 17.31 -6.58
CA ARG A 465 3.55 16.11 -5.98
C ARG A 465 2.65 15.41 -4.96
N SER A 466 1.75 16.16 -4.32
CA SER A 466 0.80 15.65 -3.31
C SER A 466 -0.49 15.07 -3.88
N PHE A 467 -0.68 15.03 -5.19
CA PHE A 467 -1.91 14.55 -5.84
C PHE A 467 -3.18 15.35 -5.48
N CYS A 468 -3.06 16.66 -5.22
CA CYS A 468 -4.17 17.51 -4.79
C CYS A 468 -4.20 18.88 -5.50
N VAL A 469 -3.92 18.90 -6.80
CA VAL A 469 -3.85 20.11 -7.63
C VAL A 469 -5.19 20.79 -7.88
N GLU A 470 -6.29 20.05 -7.77
CA GLU A 470 -7.62 20.53 -8.12
C GLU A 470 -8.04 21.78 -7.32
N ASN A 471 -7.75 21.82 -6.03
CA ASN A 471 -8.17 22.94 -5.16
C ASN A 471 -7.42 24.24 -5.50
N ILE A 472 -6.12 24.15 -5.80
CA ILE A 472 -5.30 25.34 -6.11
C ILE A 472 -5.58 25.87 -7.52
N LEU A 473 -5.85 24.98 -8.48
CA LEU A 473 -6.23 25.37 -9.83
C LEU A 473 -7.64 25.98 -9.88
N CYS A 474 -8.57 25.43 -9.09
CA CYS A 474 -9.90 26.01 -8.94
C CYS A 474 -9.83 27.41 -8.31
N TYR A 475 -9.02 27.56 -7.25
CA TYR A 475 -8.74 28.86 -6.64
C TYR A 475 -8.29 29.90 -7.67
N ASP A 476 -7.28 29.58 -8.50
CA ASP A 476 -6.76 30.47 -9.55
C ASP A 476 -7.86 30.90 -10.53
N MET A 477 -8.68 29.96 -11.01
CA MET A 477 -9.78 30.26 -11.92
C MET A 477 -10.88 31.11 -11.29
N ILE A 478 -11.19 30.91 -10.00
CA ILE A 478 -12.13 31.77 -9.27
C ILE A 478 -11.56 33.19 -9.13
N GLN A 479 -10.25 33.36 -8.90
CA GLN A 479 -9.64 34.69 -8.87
C GLN A 479 -9.68 35.37 -10.24
N MET A 480 -9.48 34.63 -11.33
CA MET A 480 -9.66 35.15 -12.70
C MET A 480 -11.11 35.56 -12.97
N TYR A 481 -12.08 34.75 -12.54
CA TYR A 481 -13.51 35.07 -12.63
C TYR A 481 -13.82 36.38 -11.91
N LYS A 482 -13.31 36.58 -10.69
CA LYS A 482 -13.52 37.80 -9.90
C LYS A 482 -12.87 39.04 -10.54
N LYS A 483 -11.75 38.88 -11.23
CA LYS A 483 -11.03 39.98 -11.92
C LYS A 483 -11.61 40.33 -13.29
N SER A 484 -12.39 39.44 -13.90
CA SER A 484 -12.95 39.68 -15.24
C SER A 484 -14.05 40.75 -15.21
N SER A 485 -13.84 41.87 -15.90
CA SER A 485 -14.83 42.96 -16.05
C SER A 485 -15.94 42.61 -17.04
N THR A 486 -15.61 41.93 -18.14
CA THR A 486 -16.57 41.61 -19.21
C THR A 486 -17.50 40.46 -18.83
N ILE A 487 -18.82 40.67 -18.95
CA ILE A 487 -19.87 39.68 -18.66
C ILE A 487 -19.68 38.41 -19.51
N LYS A 488 -19.37 38.56 -20.81
CA LYS A 488 -19.14 37.44 -21.73
C LYS A 488 -18.01 36.52 -21.25
N ASN A 489 -16.86 37.10 -20.87
CA ASN A 489 -15.71 36.35 -20.37
C ASN A 489 -16.00 35.73 -18.99
N ARG A 490 -16.69 36.48 -18.12
CA ARG A 490 -17.13 35.98 -16.80
C ARG A 490 -18.05 34.77 -16.92
N LYS A 491 -19.02 34.81 -17.85
CA LYS A 491 -19.91 33.67 -18.16
C LYS A 491 -19.13 32.46 -18.68
N LYS A 492 -18.15 32.68 -19.56
CA LYS A 492 -17.26 31.62 -20.05
C LYS A 492 -16.49 30.96 -18.90
N LEU A 493 -15.80 31.76 -18.08
CA LEU A 493 -15.05 31.26 -16.92
C LEU A 493 -15.95 30.51 -15.93
N ALA A 494 -17.18 30.98 -15.69
CA ALA A 494 -18.13 30.30 -14.81
C ALA A 494 -18.52 28.91 -15.34
N LEU A 495 -18.79 28.79 -16.64
CA LEU A 495 -19.03 27.49 -17.28
C LEU A 495 -17.81 26.58 -17.18
N ASP A 496 -16.62 27.10 -17.44
CA ASP A 496 -15.37 26.34 -17.36
C ASP A 496 -15.12 25.83 -15.93
N ILE A 497 -15.37 26.64 -14.90
CA ILE A 497 -15.28 26.24 -13.49
C ILE A 497 -16.28 25.11 -13.19
N CYS A 498 -17.53 25.26 -13.62
CA CYS A 498 -18.57 24.25 -13.43
C CYS A 498 -18.21 22.92 -14.09
N GLU A 499 -17.81 22.92 -15.35
CA GLU A 499 -17.50 21.71 -16.12
C GLU A 499 -16.19 21.04 -15.68
N THR A 500 -15.21 21.81 -15.20
CA THR A 500 -13.87 21.30 -14.87
C THR A 500 -13.77 20.80 -13.43
N PHE A 501 -14.41 21.49 -12.48
CA PHE A 501 -14.21 21.25 -11.04
C PHE A 501 -15.47 20.77 -10.31
N LEU A 502 -16.65 21.17 -10.75
CA LEU A 502 -17.91 20.88 -10.04
C LEU A 502 -18.70 19.74 -10.67
N LYS A 503 -18.53 19.47 -11.97
CA LYS A 503 -19.24 18.38 -12.64
C LYS A 503 -18.82 17.01 -12.07
N PRO A 504 -19.77 16.15 -11.66
CA PRO A 504 -19.46 14.81 -11.18
C PRO A 504 -18.69 14.00 -12.24
N GLY A 505 -17.57 13.41 -11.86
CA GLY A 505 -16.70 12.66 -12.77
C GLY A 505 -15.74 13.53 -13.59
N ALA A 506 -15.74 14.85 -13.39
CA ALA A 506 -14.76 15.73 -14.03
C ALA A 506 -13.31 15.36 -13.61
N PRO A 507 -12.33 15.55 -14.51
CA PRO A 507 -10.94 15.16 -14.25
C PRO A 507 -10.34 15.87 -13.02
N LEU A 508 -10.76 17.10 -12.75
CA LEU A 508 -10.36 17.90 -11.59
C LEU A 508 -11.51 18.12 -10.61
N GLN A 509 -12.43 17.15 -10.52
CA GLN A 509 -13.51 17.19 -9.57
C GLN A 509 -13.00 17.47 -8.15
N LEU A 510 -13.55 18.49 -7.49
CA LEU A 510 -13.21 18.82 -6.11
C LEU A 510 -13.69 17.73 -5.15
N ASN A 511 -12.93 17.50 -4.08
CA ASN A 511 -13.33 16.64 -2.99
C ASN A 511 -14.37 17.36 -2.09
N TRP A 512 -15.63 17.39 -2.54
CA TRP A 512 -16.75 18.05 -1.86
C TRP A 512 -18.00 17.17 -1.84
N SER A 513 -18.62 16.98 -0.67
CA SER A 513 -19.76 16.06 -0.49
C SER A 513 -21.02 16.46 -1.26
N ASN A 514 -21.27 17.77 -1.40
CA ASN A 514 -22.48 18.31 -2.03
C ASN A 514 -22.24 18.79 -3.47
N ILE A 515 -21.19 18.29 -4.10
CA ILE A 515 -20.70 18.76 -5.39
C ILE A 515 -21.76 18.68 -6.51
N THR A 516 -22.56 17.61 -6.56
CA THR A 516 -23.62 17.44 -7.58
C THR A 516 -24.71 18.51 -7.43
N LYS A 517 -25.16 18.75 -6.19
CA LYS A 517 -26.17 19.78 -5.90
C LYS A 517 -25.65 21.17 -6.27
N LYS A 518 -24.41 21.47 -5.86
CA LYS A 518 -23.77 22.76 -6.14
C LYS A 518 -23.47 22.99 -7.61
N TYR A 519 -23.11 21.95 -8.35
CA TYR A 519 -23.00 22.00 -9.81
C TYR A 519 -24.34 22.35 -10.45
N GLN A 520 -25.44 21.70 -10.07
CA GLN A 520 -26.77 21.97 -10.63
C GLN A 520 -27.23 23.40 -10.34
N GLU A 521 -27.02 23.87 -9.10
CA GLU A 521 -27.33 25.22 -8.63
C GLU A 521 -26.56 26.29 -9.40
N ILE A 522 -25.23 26.19 -9.48
CA ILE A 522 -24.42 27.21 -10.15
C ILE A 522 -24.61 27.12 -11.68
N SER A 523 -24.73 25.92 -12.25
CA SER A 523 -24.93 25.73 -13.69
C SER A 523 -26.26 26.33 -14.17
N SER A 524 -27.33 26.23 -13.39
CA SER A 524 -28.63 26.83 -13.75
C SER A 524 -28.56 28.36 -13.76
N ILE A 525 -27.92 28.97 -12.75
CA ILE A 525 -27.68 30.42 -12.68
C ILE A 525 -26.87 30.91 -13.89
N VAL A 526 -25.79 30.19 -14.23
CA VAL A 526 -24.92 30.55 -15.36
C VAL A 526 -25.64 30.41 -16.71
N LYS A 527 -26.50 29.40 -16.86
CA LYS A 527 -27.28 29.16 -18.09
C LYS A 527 -28.43 30.16 -18.26
N ALA A 528 -29.07 30.58 -17.18
CA ALA A 528 -30.18 31.53 -17.20
C ALA A 528 -29.79 32.91 -17.77
N GLY A 529 -28.49 33.22 -17.86
CA GLY A 529 -28.01 34.49 -18.43
C GLY A 529 -28.24 35.69 -17.53
N VAL A 530 -28.53 35.46 -16.25
CA VAL A 530 -28.62 36.49 -15.21
C VAL A 530 -27.24 37.13 -15.00
N ILE A 531 -27.22 38.39 -14.55
CA ILE A 531 -25.99 39.09 -14.16
C ILE A 531 -25.26 38.25 -13.10
N LEU A 532 -24.03 37.84 -13.42
CA LEU A 532 -23.25 36.95 -12.57
C LEU A 532 -22.52 37.74 -11.47
N GLU A 533 -22.91 37.50 -10.22
CA GLU A 533 -22.32 38.11 -9.03
C GLU A 533 -20.87 37.66 -8.80
N TYR A 534 -20.03 38.54 -8.25
CA TYR A 534 -18.64 38.23 -7.89
C TYR A 534 -18.52 37.16 -6.80
N SER A 535 -19.54 37.04 -5.95
CA SER A 535 -19.67 36.12 -4.82
C SER A 535 -20.15 34.72 -5.20
N LEU A 536 -20.52 34.49 -6.47
CA LEU A 536 -21.12 33.23 -6.94
C LEU A 536 -20.32 31.97 -6.53
N PHE A 537 -19.00 32.09 -6.42
CA PHE A 537 -18.09 31.00 -6.10
C PHE A 537 -17.48 31.07 -4.69
N ASP A 538 -17.99 31.90 -3.76
CA ASP A 538 -17.38 32.09 -2.44
C ASP A 538 -17.40 30.82 -1.57
N GLU A 539 -18.49 30.06 -1.61
CA GLU A 539 -18.56 28.77 -0.91
C GLU A 539 -17.57 27.76 -1.51
N VAL A 540 -17.44 27.73 -2.85
CA VAL A 540 -16.49 26.86 -3.56
C VAL A 540 -15.05 27.24 -3.18
N LEU A 541 -14.76 28.54 -3.13
CA LEU A 541 -13.48 29.10 -2.73
C LEU A 541 -13.13 28.70 -1.29
N PHE A 542 -14.08 28.81 -0.36
CA PHE A 542 -13.91 28.40 1.03
C PHE A 542 -13.57 26.90 1.15
N VAL A 543 -14.25 26.04 0.39
CA VAL A 543 -13.95 24.60 0.33
C VAL A 543 -12.54 24.36 -0.22
N CYS A 544 -12.13 25.05 -1.28
CA CYS A 544 -10.78 24.94 -1.84
C CYS A 544 -9.72 25.32 -0.81
N LEU A 545 -9.87 26.44 -0.11
CA LEU A 545 -8.96 26.89 0.94
C LEU A 545 -8.87 25.87 2.09
N THR A 546 -10.02 25.38 2.56
CA THR A 546 -10.09 24.38 3.63
C THR A 546 -9.38 23.08 3.25
N ASN A 547 -9.56 22.62 2.01
CA ASN A 547 -8.90 21.43 1.50
C ASN A 547 -7.38 21.64 1.30
N MET A 548 -6.96 22.85 0.93
CA MET A 548 -5.54 23.20 0.77
C MET A 548 -4.78 23.30 2.10
N THR A 549 -5.45 23.57 3.23
CA THR A 549 -4.80 23.69 4.54
C THR A 549 -3.91 22.49 4.87
N ASP A 550 -4.38 21.26 4.61
CA ASP A 550 -3.61 20.05 4.88
C ASP A 550 -2.32 19.96 4.02
N ALA A 551 -2.42 20.28 2.73
CA ALA A 551 -1.26 20.35 1.86
C ALA A 551 -0.29 21.47 2.27
N PHE A 552 -0.83 22.61 2.69
CA PHE A 552 -0.04 23.76 3.14
C PHE A 552 0.74 23.44 4.42
N GLU A 553 0.12 22.80 5.41
CA GLU A 553 0.81 22.33 6.63
C GLU A 553 1.94 21.34 6.30
N ARG A 554 1.70 20.37 5.40
CA ARG A 554 2.76 19.48 4.93
C ARG A 554 3.89 20.25 4.27
N MET A 555 3.57 21.23 3.42
CA MET A 555 4.59 22.05 2.76
C MET A 555 5.45 22.82 3.77
N LYS A 556 4.83 23.41 4.81
CA LYS A 556 5.57 24.08 5.90
C LYS A 556 6.53 23.13 6.62
N ALA A 557 6.10 21.89 6.86
CA ALA A 557 6.96 20.89 7.48
C ALA A 557 8.16 20.48 6.60
N HIS A 558 7.99 20.46 5.28
CA HIS A 558 9.01 20.01 4.34
C HIS A 558 9.96 21.10 3.81
N HIS A 559 9.51 22.35 3.71
CA HIS A 559 10.27 23.43 3.08
C HIS A 559 10.65 24.52 4.08
N VAL A 560 11.93 24.56 4.48
CA VAL A 560 12.50 25.60 5.35
C VAL A 560 12.23 26.99 4.79
N GLN A 561 12.41 27.20 3.49
CA GLN A 561 12.16 28.48 2.83
C GLN A 561 10.73 28.98 3.04
N VAL A 562 9.73 28.09 2.96
CA VAL A 562 8.32 28.44 3.18
C VAL A 562 8.10 28.91 4.60
N ARG A 563 8.74 28.27 5.59
CA ARG A 563 8.67 28.71 6.99
C ARG A 563 9.26 30.10 7.17
N ASN A 564 10.40 30.39 6.53
CA ASN A 564 11.04 31.70 6.61
C ASN A 564 10.15 32.80 5.99
N TYR A 565 9.58 32.55 4.80
CA TYR A 565 8.63 33.50 4.18
C TYR A 565 7.43 33.78 5.08
N LEU A 566 6.90 32.76 5.75
CA LEU A 566 5.76 32.92 6.64
C LEU A 566 6.12 33.65 7.94
N SER A 567 7.29 33.38 8.52
CA SER A 567 7.76 34.11 9.71
C SER A 567 8.02 35.59 9.42
N GLU A 568 8.61 35.90 8.26
CA GLU A 568 8.81 37.29 7.80
C GLU A 568 7.47 38.00 7.64
N TRP A 569 6.49 37.34 7.02
CA TRP A 569 5.15 37.89 6.87
C TRP A 569 4.43 38.08 8.20
N MET A 570 4.47 37.10 9.11
CA MET A 570 3.87 37.22 10.44
C MET A 570 4.47 38.40 11.20
N THR A 571 5.80 38.55 11.16
CA THR A 571 6.50 39.68 11.79
C THR A 571 6.08 41.02 11.20
N ALA A 572 5.90 41.11 9.87
CA ALA A 572 5.44 42.33 9.23
C ALA A 572 3.96 42.64 9.53
N TYR A 573 3.13 41.60 9.60
CA TYR A 573 1.71 41.73 9.95
C TYR A 573 1.54 42.24 11.38
N ASP A 574 2.27 41.65 12.34
CA ASP A 574 2.22 42.06 13.75
C ASP A 574 2.69 43.51 13.93
N ARG A 575 3.73 43.95 13.20
CA ARG A 575 4.15 45.35 13.18
C ARG A 575 3.05 46.27 12.66
N SER A 576 2.41 45.91 11.54
CA SER A 576 1.34 46.72 10.96
C SER A 576 0.09 46.82 11.86
N GLN A 577 -0.23 45.77 12.61
CA GLN A 577 -1.30 45.79 13.60
C GLN A 577 -0.93 46.67 14.79
N HIS A 578 0.32 46.60 15.26
CA HIS A 578 0.80 47.45 16.34
C HIS A 578 0.81 48.94 15.93
N GLU A 579 1.24 49.27 14.72
CA GLU A 579 1.19 50.65 14.19
C GLU A 579 -0.24 51.17 13.98
N PHE A 580 -1.21 50.29 13.73
CA PHE A 580 -2.61 50.69 13.60
C PHE A 580 -3.30 50.96 14.95
N HIS A 581 -2.79 50.37 16.03
CA HIS A 581 -3.33 50.53 17.37
C HIS A 581 -2.68 51.66 18.19
N VAL A 582 -1.48 52.09 17.78
CA VAL A 582 -0.80 53.31 18.28
C VAL A 582 -1.33 54.51 17.52
#